data_AF-A0A3S0RQF3-F1
#
_entry.id   AF-A0A3S0RQF3-F1
#
_cell.length_a   1.000
_cell.length_b   1.000
_cell.length_c   1.000
_cell.angle_alpha   90.00
_cell.angle_beta   90.00
_cell.angle_gamma   90.00
#
_symmetry.space_group_name_H-M   'P 1'
#
loop_
_entity.id
_entity.type
_entity.pdbx_description
1 polymer ?
#
loop_
_entity_poly.entity_id
_entity_poly.type
_entity_poly.pdbx_seq_one_letter_code
_entity_poly.pdbx_strand_id
1 'polypeptide(L)'
;MVETTNSSGRNMAHQDRADDPDTGAAVTDPGDEKARFCAEIAALANAAMNGDLRRRMNADYADPDLRRSAVILNELILSIDGNLSDFNDAMAAFAQGDLRVSVRAKHRGAFGQLQKNFNLAVATIRSVLGEQGSERFTDKATKFGRMLAAFKSKGTAFGVRIPGEDAQPIPSPPHDLWLKLADALDDFSI
;
A
#
# COMPACT_ATOMS: atom_id res chain seq x y z
N MET A 1 19.69 -8.53 -92.00
CA MET A 1 19.53 -9.32 -90.77
C MET A 1 20.67 -8.89 -89.84
N VAL A 2 20.31 -8.14 -88.79
CA VAL A 2 20.97 -7.80 -87.50
C VAL A 2 22.47 -8.15 -87.39
N GLU A 3 23.41 -7.29 -86.97
CA GLU A 3 23.45 -6.39 -85.81
C GLU A 3 24.42 -5.22 -86.03
N THR A 4 24.08 -4.03 -85.50
CA THR A 4 24.98 -2.87 -85.42
C THR A 4 24.95 -2.28 -84.00
N THR A 5 26.15 -1.87 -83.54
CA THR A 5 26.47 -0.90 -82.46
C THR A 5 26.12 -1.33 -81.02
N ASN A 6 27.05 -1.59 -80.10
CA ASN A 6 28.13 -0.78 -79.49
C ASN A 6 27.69 0.58 -78.89
N SER A 7 27.62 0.65 -77.55
CA SER A 7 28.03 1.78 -76.67
C SER A 7 27.74 1.35 -75.21
N SER A 8 28.66 1.21 -74.25
CA SER A 8 29.63 2.13 -73.63
C SER A 8 29.05 3.39 -72.95
N GLY A 9 29.18 3.41 -71.60
CA GLY A 9 28.97 4.55 -70.69
C GLY A 9 27.90 4.28 -69.63
N ARG A 10 28.02 4.57 -68.33
CA ARG A 10 28.98 5.38 -67.55
C ARG A 10 28.79 5.06 -66.06
N ASN A 11 29.88 5.08 -65.31
CA ASN A 11 29.94 5.36 -63.87
C ASN A 11 29.45 6.80 -63.59
N MET A 12 28.63 7.02 -62.55
CA MET A 12 28.95 7.94 -61.44
C MET A 12 27.89 7.97 -60.34
N ALA A 13 28.42 7.98 -59.12
CA ALA A 13 27.85 8.33 -57.82
C ALA A 13 26.66 9.30 -57.79
N HIS A 14 25.69 8.99 -56.93
CA HIS A 14 25.08 9.95 -56.01
C HIS A 14 24.70 9.26 -54.69
N GLN A 15 25.42 9.67 -53.64
CA GLN A 15 25.07 9.53 -52.23
C GLN A 15 23.97 10.56 -51.89
N ASP A 16 23.27 10.29 -50.78
CA ASP A 16 22.34 11.17 -50.03
C ASP A 16 20.92 11.34 -50.58
N ARG A 17 20.03 10.49 -50.05
CA ARG A 17 18.71 10.97 -49.63
C ARG A 17 18.33 10.31 -48.30
N ALA A 18 18.48 11.08 -47.24
CA ALA A 18 17.77 10.88 -46.00
C ALA A 18 16.27 11.03 -46.30
N ASP A 19 15.57 9.90 -46.35
CA ASP A 19 14.12 9.86 -46.16
C ASP A 19 13.89 9.10 -44.86
N ASP A 20 14.01 9.82 -43.74
CA ASP A 20 13.28 9.48 -42.52
C ASP A 20 11.88 10.06 -42.69
N PRO A 21 10.87 9.21 -42.86
CA PRO A 21 9.65 9.45 -42.12
C PRO A 21 9.05 8.11 -41.70
N ASP A 22 9.50 7.55 -40.59
CA ASP A 22 8.58 6.79 -39.75
C ASP A 22 9.05 6.79 -38.30
N THR A 23 8.85 7.93 -37.63
CA THR A 23 8.29 7.86 -36.27
C THR A 23 6.86 7.34 -36.43
N GLY A 24 6.76 6.06 -36.79
CA GLY A 24 5.52 5.33 -36.80
C GLY A 24 5.11 5.28 -35.34
N ALA A 25 4.14 6.12 -34.98
CA ALA A 25 3.40 5.95 -33.76
C ALA A 25 3.08 4.46 -33.67
N ALA A 26 3.64 3.78 -32.67
CA ALA A 26 3.41 2.36 -32.47
C ALA A 26 1.89 2.17 -32.45
N VAL A 27 1.35 1.71 -33.57
CA VAL A 27 -0.04 1.27 -33.68
C VAL A 27 -0.03 0.01 -32.85
N THR A 28 -0.25 0.21 -31.55
CA THR A 28 -0.32 -0.86 -30.57
C THR A 28 -1.41 -1.78 -31.06
N ASP A 29 -1.08 -3.04 -31.35
CA ASP A 29 -2.06 -4.01 -31.81
C ASP A 29 -3.23 -4.01 -30.80
N PRO A 30 -4.49 -3.90 -31.23
CA PRO A 30 -5.63 -4.06 -30.34
C PRO A 30 -5.57 -5.32 -29.46
N GLY A 31 -4.87 -6.38 -29.89
CA GLY A 31 -4.56 -7.56 -29.08
C GLY A 31 -3.65 -7.27 -27.87
N ASP A 32 -2.63 -6.43 -28.07
CA ASP A 32 -1.66 -6.03 -27.04
C ASP A 32 -2.29 -5.10 -26.00
N GLU A 33 -3.17 -4.17 -26.43
CA GLU A 33 -3.87 -3.27 -25.51
C GLU A 33 -4.78 -4.02 -24.54
N LYS A 34 -5.52 -5.02 -25.05
CA LYS A 34 -6.41 -5.85 -24.23
C LYS A 34 -5.61 -6.69 -23.22
N ALA A 35 -4.49 -7.27 -23.63
CA ALA A 35 -3.62 -8.03 -22.74
C ALA A 35 -3.06 -7.14 -21.62
N ARG A 36 -2.58 -5.94 -21.96
CA ARG A 36 -2.11 -4.94 -20.99
C ARG A 36 -3.20 -4.53 -20.01
N PHE A 37 -4.39 -4.22 -20.51
CA PHE A 37 -5.54 -3.86 -19.68
C PHE A 37 -5.90 -4.95 -18.66
N CYS A 38 -5.97 -6.21 -19.11
CA CYS A 38 -6.24 -7.34 -18.22
C CYS A 38 -5.16 -7.50 -17.13
N ALA A 39 -3.88 -7.35 -17.49
CA ALA A 39 -2.77 -7.41 -16.54
C ALA A 39 -2.84 -6.28 -15.50
N GLU A 40 -3.16 -5.05 -15.93
CA GLU A 40 -3.32 -3.91 -15.02
C GLU A 40 -4.50 -4.07 -14.05
N ILE A 41 -5.63 -4.62 -14.51
CA ILE A 41 -6.76 -4.95 -13.62
C ILE A 41 -6.34 -5.97 -12.57
N ALA A 42 -5.64 -7.04 -12.97
CA ALA A 42 -5.18 -8.07 -12.04
C ALA A 42 -4.24 -7.47 -10.98
N ALA A 43 -3.32 -6.60 -11.40
CA ALA A 43 -2.42 -5.89 -10.49
C ALA A 43 -3.16 -4.94 -9.54
N LEU A 44 -4.13 -4.17 -10.06
CA LEU A 44 -4.96 -3.27 -9.25
C LEU A 44 -5.78 -4.05 -8.22
N ALA A 45 -6.40 -5.16 -8.63
CA ALA A 45 -7.18 -6.01 -7.75
C ALA A 45 -6.30 -6.62 -6.65
N ASN A 46 -5.12 -7.11 -7.00
CA ASN A 46 -4.17 -7.63 -6.00
C ASN A 46 -3.72 -6.54 -5.02
N ALA A 47 -3.44 -5.33 -5.50
CA ALA A 47 -3.11 -4.20 -4.62
C ALA A 47 -4.26 -3.89 -3.65
N ALA A 48 -5.49 -3.78 -4.16
CA ALA A 48 -6.68 -3.51 -3.35
C ALA A 48 -6.96 -4.61 -2.32
N MET A 49 -6.79 -5.88 -2.67
CA MET A 49 -6.92 -7.01 -1.73
C MET A 49 -5.88 -6.94 -0.60
N ASN A 50 -4.70 -6.37 -0.86
CA ASN A 50 -3.67 -6.13 0.15
C ASN A 50 -3.82 -4.77 0.87
N GLY A 51 -4.90 -4.03 0.62
CA GLY A 51 -5.18 -2.74 1.24
C GLY A 51 -4.47 -1.54 0.61
N ASP A 52 -3.74 -1.72 -0.50
CA ASP A 52 -3.16 -0.62 -1.27
C ASP A 52 -4.19 -0.07 -2.26
N LEU A 53 -4.98 0.90 -1.79
CA LEU A 53 -5.97 1.62 -2.59
C LEU A 53 -5.39 2.85 -3.29
N ARG A 54 -4.07 3.04 -3.30
CA ARG A 54 -3.40 4.19 -3.96
C ARG A 54 -2.99 3.89 -5.40
N ARG A 55 -2.94 2.61 -5.77
CA ARG A 55 -2.65 2.18 -7.14
C ARG A 55 -3.72 2.65 -8.11
N ARG A 56 -3.31 2.97 -9.33
CA ARG A 56 -4.16 3.40 -10.43
C ARG A 56 -3.72 2.68 -11.70
N MET A 57 -4.67 2.38 -12.57
CA MET A 57 -4.42 1.91 -13.94
C MET A 57 -3.94 3.06 -14.81
N ASN A 58 -3.11 2.76 -15.81
CA ASN A 58 -2.80 3.71 -16.86
C ASN A 58 -4.01 3.79 -17.80
N ALA A 59 -4.59 4.98 -17.99
CA ALA A 59 -5.76 5.15 -18.86
C ALA A 59 -5.40 5.47 -20.32
N ASP A 60 -4.13 5.39 -20.70
CA ASP A 60 -3.66 5.71 -22.05
C ASP A 60 -3.82 4.52 -23.03
N TYR A 61 -5.07 4.17 -23.32
CA TYR A 61 -5.43 3.19 -24.34
C TYR A 61 -5.95 3.89 -25.59
N ALA A 62 -5.57 3.38 -26.77
CA ALA A 62 -6.12 3.84 -28.05
C ALA A 62 -7.59 3.44 -28.17
N ASP A 63 -7.94 2.22 -27.73
CA ASP A 63 -9.32 1.77 -27.62
C ASP A 63 -10.11 2.64 -26.61
N PRO A 64 -11.17 3.35 -27.05
CA PRO A 64 -11.93 4.24 -26.19
C PRO A 64 -12.71 3.51 -25.08
N ASP A 65 -13.11 2.26 -25.29
CA ASP A 65 -13.83 1.46 -24.30
C ASP A 65 -12.88 0.99 -23.19
N LEU A 66 -11.66 0.59 -23.54
CA LEU A 66 -10.61 0.25 -22.55
C LEU A 66 -10.22 1.47 -21.73
N ARG A 67 -9.98 2.62 -22.40
CA ARG A 67 -9.67 3.88 -21.71
C ARG A 67 -10.80 4.27 -20.75
N ARG A 68 -12.04 4.25 -21.21
CA ARG A 68 -13.21 4.56 -20.37
C ARG A 68 -13.30 3.63 -19.16
N SER A 69 -13.07 2.34 -19.36
CA SER A 69 -13.11 1.34 -18.29
C SER A 69 -12.01 1.59 -17.25
N ALA A 70 -10.78 1.89 -17.68
CA ALA A 70 -9.67 2.23 -16.79
C ALA A 70 -9.98 3.49 -15.96
N VAL A 71 -10.58 4.52 -16.56
CA VAL A 71 -11.02 5.73 -15.85
C VAL A 71 -12.06 5.41 -14.78
N ILE A 72 -13.12 4.65 -15.13
CA ILE A 72 -14.17 4.27 -14.19
C ILE A 72 -13.61 3.46 -13.01
N LEU A 73 -12.69 2.53 -13.28
CA LEU A 73 -12.04 1.73 -12.22
C LEU A 73 -11.18 2.61 -11.30
N ASN A 74 -10.44 3.57 -11.86
CA ASN A 74 -9.68 4.53 -11.08
C ASN A 74 -10.58 5.42 -10.20
N GLU A 75 -11.71 5.89 -10.73
CA GLU A 75 -12.71 6.66 -9.96
C GLU A 75 -13.32 5.84 -8.83
N LEU A 76 -13.61 4.55 -9.08
CA LEU A 76 -14.14 3.63 -8.07
C LEU A 76 -13.15 3.47 -6.90
N ILE A 77 -11.89 3.17 -7.20
CA ILE A 77 -10.85 3.01 -6.17
C ILE A 77 -10.62 4.33 -5.42
N LEU A 78 -10.59 5.46 -6.12
CA LEU A 78 -10.46 6.78 -5.49
C LEU A 78 -11.61 7.07 -4.51
N SER A 79 -12.84 6.71 -4.88
CA SER A 79 -14.01 6.86 -4.00
C SER A 79 -13.89 5.99 -2.75
N ILE A 80 -13.44 4.75 -2.88
CA ILE A 80 -13.24 3.83 -1.75
C ILE A 80 -12.12 4.35 -0.83
N ASP A 81 -10.97 4.72 -1.40
CA ASP A 81 -9.81 5.27 -0.69
C ASP A 81 -10.19 6.54 0.09
N GLY A 82 -10.88 7.48 -0.56
CA GLY A 82 -11.35 8.71 0.07
C GLY A 82 -12.32 8.45 1.23
N ASN A 83 -13.32 7.58 1.03
CA ASN A 83 -14.24 7.22 2.12
C ASN A 83 -13.48 6.59 3.29
N LEU A 84 -12.55 5.67 3.04
CA LEU A 84 -11.78 5.02 4.09
C LEU A 84 -10.84 6.01 4.83
N SER A 85 -10.26 6.97 4.10
CA SER A 85 -9.43 8.03 4.68
C SER A 85 -10.22 8.87 5.70
N ASP A 86 -11.45 9.27 5.38
CA ASP A 86 -12.30 10.04 6.30
C ASP A 86 -12.51 9.30 7.64
N PHE A 87 -12.69 7.96 7.59
CA PHE A 87 -12.82 7.14 8.79
C PHE A 87 -11.50 6.95 9.53
N ASN A 88 -10.39 6.78 8.80
CA ASN A 88 -9.07 6.67 9.41
C ASN A 88 -8.70 7.94 10.17
N ASP A 89 -8.97 9.12 9.60
CA ASP A 89 -8.73 10.41 10.25
C ASP A 89 -9.59 10.56 11.50
N ALA A 90 -10.88 10.20 11.42
CA ALA A 90 -11.77 10.24 12.57
C ALA A 90 -11.34 9.26 13.67
N MET A 91 -10.91 8.05 13.30
CA MET A 91 -10.43 7.04 14.25
C MET A 91 -9.09 7.44 14.87
N ALA A 92 -8.20 8.08 14.12
CA ALA A 92 -6.93 8.58 14.62
C ALA A 92 -7.14 9.69 15.67
N ALA A 93 -8.07 10.61 15.43
CA ALA A 93 -8.45 11.63 16.41
C ALA A 93 -9.10 10.99 17.64
N PHE A 94 -10.02 10.03 17.45
CA PHE A 94 -10.63 9.28 18.55
C PHE A 94 -9.59 8.55 19.41
N ALA A 95 -8.61 7.90 18.80
CA ALA A 95 -7.51 7.21 19.51
C ALA A 95 -6.59 8.17 20.29
N GLN A 96 -6.51 9.43 19.87
CA GLN A 96 -5.82 10.51 20.60
C GLN A 96 -6.68 11.08 21.73
N GLY A 97 -7.88 10.55 21.95
CA GLY A 97 -8.78 10.95 23.01
C GLY A 97 -9.73 12.08 22.64
N ASP A 98 -9.80 12.44 21.36
CA ASP A 98 -10.79 13.41 20.89
C ASP A 98 -12.16 12.75 20.77
N LEU A 99 -12.97 12.88 21.82
CA LEU A 99 -14.35 12.43 21.83
C LEU A 99 -15.31 13.42 21.16
N ARG A 100 -14.84 14.56 20.65
CA ARG A 100 -15.66 15.50 19.86
C ARG A 100 -15.62 15.20 18.36
N VAL A 101 -14.80 14.24 17.95
CA VAL A 101 -14.72 13.80 16.56
C VAL A 101 -16.05 13.25 16.06
N SER A 102 -16.32 13.51 14.78
CA SER A 102 -17.50 12.98 14.07
C SER A 102 -17.16 12.87 12.59
N VAL A 103 -17.60 11.80 11.93
CA VAL A 103 -17.55 11.72 10.47
C VAL A 103 -18.72 12.54 9.92
N ARG A 104 -18.41 13.66 9.25
CA ARG A 104 -19.41 14.64 8.77
C ARG A 104 -19.74 14.52 7.28
N ALA A 105 -18.89 13.86 6.50
CA ALA A 105 -19.14 13.65 5.08
C ALA A 105 -20.46 12.90 4.87
N LYS A 106 -21.22 13.25 3.82
CA LYS A 106 -22.52 12.62 3.53
C LYS A 106 -22.29 11.31 2.76
N HIS A 107 -21.81 10.28 3.45
CA HIS A 107 -21.64 8.98 2.81
C HIS A 107 -23.00 8.31 2.57
N ARG A 108 -23.09 7.51 1.50
CA ARG A 108 -24.28 6.73 1.13
C ARG A 108 -24.01 5.24 1.26
N GLY A 109 -25.08 4.44 1.28
CA GLY A 109 -24.98 2.98 1.35
C GLY A 109 -24.21 2.50 2.58
N ALA A 110 -23.32 1.51 2.37
CA ALA A 110 -22.53 0.89 3.44
C ALA A 110 -21.69 1.90 4.24
N PHE A 111 -21.03 2.84 3.56
CA PHE A 111 -20.24 3.89 4.23
C PHE A 111 -21.13 4.83 5.07
N GLY A 112 -22.35 5.12 4.61
CA GLY A 112 -23.32 5.88 5.40
C GLY A 112 -23.75 5.15 6.68
N GLN A 113 -23.90 3.83 6.63
CA GLN A 113 -24.18 3.04 7.83
C GLN A 113 -22.97 2.99 8.78
N LEU A 114 -21.75 2.84 8.24
CA LEU A 114 -20.51 2.90 9.01
C LEU A 114 -20.36 4.23 9.75
N GLN A 115 -20.61 5.35 9.06
CA GLN A 115 -20.66 6.69 9.65
C GLN A 115 -21.63 6.79 10.83
N LYS A 116 -22.86 6.31 10.66
CA LYS A 116 -23.87 6.32 11.74
C LYS A 116 -23.39 5.52 12.95
N ASN A 117 -22.86 4.32 12.71
CA ASN A 117 -22.37 3.44 13.76
C ASN A 117 -21.17 4.05 14.50
N PHE A 118 -20.21 4.64 13.77
CA PHE A 118 -19.05 5.32 14.35
C PHE A 118 -19.49 6.50 15.23
N ASN A 119 -20.32 7.39 14.71
CA ASN A 119 -20.80 8.55 15.45
C ASN A 119 -21.61 8.15 16.70
N LEU A 120 -22.40 7.07 16.61
CA LEU A 120 -23.12 6.50 17.75
C LEU A 120 -22.18 5.92 18.81
N ALA A 121 -21.10 5.25 18.41
CA ALA A 121 -20.10 4.72 19.34
C ALA A 121 -19.41 5.85 20.12
N VAL A 122 -18.98 6.92 19.42
CA VAL A 122 -18.38 8.10 20.05
C VAL A 122 -19.38 8.76 21.02
N ALA A 123 -20.63 8.94 20.62
CA ALA A 123 -21.67 9.51 21.48
C ALA A 123 -21.93 8.66 22.73
N THR A 124 -22.01 7.33 22.58
CA THR A 124 -22.20 6.39 23.69
C THR A 124 -21.05 6.48 24.69
N ILE A 125 -19.80 6.47 24.22
CA ILE A 125 -18.62 6.56 25.10
C ILE A 125 -18.60 7.86 25.88
N ARG A 126 -18.91 9.00 25.22
CA ARG A 126 -19.04 10.29 25.91
C ARG A 126 -20.12 10.26 26.99
N SER A 127 -21.27 9.66 26.69
CA SER A 127 -22.39 9.55 27.62
C SER A 127 -22.02 8.71 28.85
N VAL A 128 -21.29 7.61 28.65
CA VAL A 128 -20.88 6.71 29.73
C VAL A 128 -19.80 7.35 30.62
N LEU A 129 -18.84 8.05 30.01
CA LEU A 129 -17.75 8.69 30.74
C LEU A 129 -18.22 9.97 31.48
N GLY A 130 -19.29 10.61 31.01
CA GLY A 130 -19.67 11.94 31.46
C GLY A 130 -18.57 12.99 31.20
N GLU A 131 -18.79 14.21 31.67
CA GLU A 131 -17.86 15.33 31.41
C GLU A 131 -16.48 15.09 32.03
N GLN A 132 -16.43 14.72 33.31
CA GLN A 132 -15.17 14.47 34.04
C GLN A 132 -14.40 13.24 33.52
N GLY A 133 -15.09 12.19 33.07
CA GLY A 133 -14.45 11.01 32.50
C GLY A 133 -13.90 11.28 31.11
N SER A 134 -14.59 12.10 30.30
CA SER A 134 -14.12 12.54 28.99
C SER A 134 -12.79 13.28 29.09
N GLU A 135 -12.65 14.21 30.02
CA GLU A 135 -11.41 14.98 30.23
C GLU A 135 -10.24 14.08 30.64
N ARG A 136 -10.45 13.19 31.62
CA ARG A 136 -9.43 12.23 32.07
C ARG A 136 -9.01 11.27 30.96
N PHE A 137 -9.93 10.90 30.08
CA PHE A 137 -9.65 10.04 28.93
C PHE A 137 -8.74 10.76 27.92
N THR A 138 -9.05 12.01 27.57
CA THR A 138 -8.23 12.82 26.66
C THR A 138 -6.81 13.03 27.20
N ASP A 139 -6.66 13.30 28.50
CA ASP A 139 -5.35 13.45 29.15
C ASP A 139 -4.50 12.18 29.05
N LYS A 140 -5.11 11.02 29.34
CA LYS A 140 -4.44 9.71 29.25
C LYS A 140 -4.05 9.40 27.81
N ALA A 141 -4.94 9.62 26.85
CA ALA A 141 -4.69 9.35 25.44
C ALA A 141 -3.58 10.25 24.88
N THR A 142 -3.57 11.54 25.25
CA THR A 142 -2.48 12.47 24.88
C THR A 142 -1.14 12.01 25.45
N LYS A 143 -1.10 11.62 26.72
CA LYS A 143 0.12 11.12 27.37
C LYS A 143 0.63 9.84 26.68
N PHE A 144 -0.27 8.93 26.32
CA PHE A 144 0.06 7.72 25.58
C PHE A 144 0.61 8.03 24.18
N GLY A 145 -0.03 8.93 23.44
CA GLY A 145 0.46 9.40 22.14
C GLY A 145 1.87 9.98 22.20
N ARG A 146 2.17 10.80 23.22
CA ARG A 146 3.53 11.32 23.47
C ARG A 146 4.53 10.20 23.78
N MET A 147 4.12 9.18 24.54
CA MET A 147 4.97 8.02 24.83
C MET A 147 5.31 7.23 23.56
N LEU A 148 4.33 6.97 22.70
CA LEU A 148 4.53 6.30 21.41
C LEU A 148 5.46 7.08 20.48
N ALA A 149 5.31 8.41 20.42
CA ALA A 149 6.18 9.27 19.62
C ALA A 149 7.63 9.28 20.14
N ALA A 150 7.82 9.36 21.46
CA ALA A 150 9.14 9.29 22.09
C ALA A 150 9.81 7.92 21.87
N PHE A 151 9.03 6.83 21.87
CA PHE A 151 9.52 5.49 21.55
C PHE A 151 9.96 5.38 20.09
N LYS A 152 9.15 5.85 19.13
CA LYS A 152 9.50 5.87 17.70
C LYS A 152 10.76 6.70 17.42
N SER A 153 10.93 7.81 18.13
CA SER A 153 12.13 8.66 18.04
C SER A 153 13.40 8.00 18.61
N LYS A 154 13.28 7.05 19.55
CA LYS A 154 14.40 6.27 20.10
C LYS A 154 14.66 4.97 19.33
N GLY A 155 13.77 4.58 18.43
CA GLY A 155 13.82 3.32 17.67
C GLY A 155 14.91 3.21 16.60
N THR A 156 15.66 4.28 16.30
CA THR A 156 16.85 4.20 15.44
C THR A 156 18.09 3.64 16.15
N ALA A 157 18.03 3.38 17.45
CA ALA A 157 19.17 2.88 18.24
C ALA A 157 19.03 1.44 18.75
N PHE A 158 17.96 0.71 18.38
CA PHE A 158 17.87 -0.73 18.66
C PHE A 158 18.11 -1.52 17.37
N GLY A 159 19.38 -1.68 17.02
CA GLY A 159 19.77 -2.82 16.22
C GLY A 159 19.39 -4.07 17.00
N VAL A 160 18.31 -4.73 16.61
CA VAL A 160 18.05 -6.12 17.03
C VAL A 160 19.22 -6.92 16.47
N ARG A 161 20.22 -7.16 17.32
CA ARG A 161 21.33 -8.04 16.99
C ARG A 161 20.76 -9.45 17.06
N ILE A 162 20.36 -9.98 15.90
CA ILE A 162 20.11 -11.41 15.74
C ILE A 162 21.44 -12.09 16.09
N PRO A 163 21.48 -12.93 17.13
CA PRO A 163 22.70 -13.65 17.46
C PRO A 163 23.06 -14.56 16.29
N GLY A 164 24.30 -14.50 15.81
CA GLY A 164 24.80 -15.43 14.80
C GLY A 164 24.80 -16.87 15.32
N GLU A 165 24.99 -17.85 14.43
CA GLU A 165 24.92 -19.29 14.73
C GLU A 165 25.85 -19.77 15.87
N ASP A 166 26.81 -18.94 16.33
CA ASP A 166 27.70 -19.22 17.46
C ASP A 166 27.21 -18.68 18.81
N ALA A 167 26.00 -18.11 18.88
CA ALA A 167 25.49 -17.52 20.11
C ALA A 167 25.08 -18.59 21.12
N GLN A 168 25.76 -18.60 22.27
CA GLN A 168 25.37 -19.46 23.38
C GLN A 168 24.02 -19.03 23.96
N PRO A 169 23.16 -19.99 24.37
CA PRO A 169 21.90 -19.68 25.03
C PRO A 169 22.16 -18.79 26.25
N ILE A 170 21.36 -17.73 26.42
CA ILE A 170 21.42 -16.91 27.63
C ILE A 170 20.92 -17.79 28.78
N PRO A 171 21.74 -18.08 29.80
CA PRO A 171 21.30 -18.86 30.94
C PRO A 171 20.16 -18.11 31.61
N SER A 172 18.98 -18.73 31.64
CA SER A 172 17.84 -18.19 32.37
C SER A 172 17.87 -18.76 33.79
N PRO A 173 17.74 -17.92 34.83
CA PRO A 173 17.75 -18.40 36.22
C PRO A 173 16.79 -19.56 36.52
N PRO A 174 15.59 -19.65 35.89
CA PRO A 174 14.72 -20.81 36.06
C PRO A 174 15.32 -22.12 35.53
N HIS A 175 16.02 -22.09 34.39
CA HIS A 175 16.61 -23.28 33.78
C HIS A 175 17.79 -23.82 34.60
N ASP A 176 18.62 -22.93 35.16
CA ASP A 176 19.73 -23.33 36.02
C ASP A 176 19.27 -23.97 37.32
N LEU A 177 18.11 -23.55 37.83
CA LEU A 177 17.48 -24.18 39.00
C LEU A 177 16.98 -25.59 38.67
N TRP A 178 16.41 -25.80 37.49
CA TRP A 178 15.97 -27.13 37.05
C TRP A 178 17.14 -28.10 36.88
N LEU A 179 18.26 -27.65 36.29
CA LEU A 179 19.46 -28.47 36.16
C LEU A 179 20.05 -28.86 37.51
N LYS A 180 20.17 -27.91 38.45
CA LYS A 180 20.66 -28.18 39.81
C LYS A 180 19.74 -29.11 40.60
N LEU A 181 18.42 -28.99 40.40
CA LEU A 181 17.46 -29.87 41.04
C LEU A 181 17.54 -31.30 40.47
N ALA A 182 17.68 -31.43 39.16
CA ALA A 182 17.85 -32.74 38.51
C ALA A 182 19.12 -33.45 38.99
N ASP A 183 20.25 -32.73 39.02
CA ASP A 183 21.54 -33.24 39.51
C ASP A 183 21.46 -33.67 40.98
N ALA A 184 20.81 -32.85 41.82
CA ALA A 184 20.61 -33.19 43.22
C ALA A 184 19.71 -34.42 43.41
N LEU A 185 18.71 -34.65 42.55
CA LEU A 185 17.81 -35.80 42.64
C LEU A 185 18.47 -37.11 42.17
N ASP A 186 19.36 -37.04 41.17
CA ASP A 186 20.15 -38.21 40.74
C ASP A 186 21.13 -38.66 41.83
N ASP A 187 21.69 -37.74 42.61
CA ASP A 187 22.58 -38.02 43.76
C ASP A 187 21.85 -38.70 44.94
N PHE A 188 20.51 -38.71 44.97
CA PHE A 188 19.70 -39.35 46.03
C PHE A 188 19.25 -40.78 45.70
N SER A 189 19.62 -41.34 44.55
CA SER A 189 19.23 -42.70 44.17
C SER A 189 20.35 -43.73 44.45
N ILE A 190 20.55 -44.06 45.74
CA ILE A 190 21.24 -45.29 46.21
C ILE A 190 20.30 -46.08 47.10
#